data_AF-A0A2Z6RQ27-F1
#
_entry.id   AF-A0A2Z6RQ27-F1
#
_cell.length_a   1.000
_cell.length_b   1.000
_cell.length_c   1.000
_cell.angle_alpha   90.00
_cell.angle_beta   90.00
_cell.angle_gamma   90.00
#
_symmetry.space_group_name_H-M   'P 1'
#
loop_
_entity.id
_entity.type
_entity.pdbx_description
1 polymer ?
#
loop_
_entity_poly.entity_id
_entity_poly.type
_entity_poly.pdbx_seq_one_letter_code
_entity_poly.pdbx_strand_id
1 'polypeptide(L)' 'MGTGWVILNEEEEVMLECSSSITDWPSSIRAELVAILSAILVLQTGQKVNIFTDSQAAIDSIKYIRTSLANGKNKT' A
#
# COMPACT_ATOMS: atom_id res chain seq x y z
N MET A 1 7.35 -9.22 -11.56
CA MET A 1 7.53 -7.75 -11.48
C MET A 1 8.13 -7.42 -10.12
N GLY A 2 8.96 -6.38 -10.02
CA GLY A 2 9.51 -5.95 -8.73
C GLY A 2 8.44 -5.30 -7.86
N THR A 3 8.60 -5.40 -6.55
CA THR A 3 7.81 -4.70 -5.54
C THR A 3 8.73 -4.33 -4.39
N GLY A 4 8.51 -3.19 -3.75
CA GLY A 4 9.35 -2.76 -2.66
C GLY A 4 8.85 -1.49 -2.00
N TRP A 5 9.34 -1.24 -0.79
CA TRP A 5 9.00 -0.08 0.01
C TRP A 5 10.13 0.23 1.00
N VAL A 6 10.12 1.44 1.51
CA VAL A 6 11.01 1.91 2.57
C VAL A 6 10.21 2.66 3.62
N ILE A 7 10.52 2.42 4.89
CA ILE A 7 9.97 3.16 6.03
C ILE A 7 11.05 4.11 6.51
N LEU A 8 10.69 5.39 6.58
CA LEU A 8 11.57 6.45 7.04
C LEU A 8 11.18 6.89 8.45
N ASN A 9 12.16 7.32 9.25
CA ASN A 9 11.92 8.03 10.50
C ASN A 9 11.58 9.52 10.23
N GLU A 10 11.42 10.30 11.30
CA GLU A 10 11.13 11.74 11.20
C GLU A 10 12.28 12.56 10.59
N GLU A 11 13.50 12.03 10.60
CA GLU A 11 14.73 12.62 10.04
C GLU A 11 15.00 12.13 8.60
N GLU A 12 14.02 11.49 7.96
CA GLU A 12 14.11 10.89 6.62
C GLU A 12 15.16 9.77 6.48
N GLU A 13 15.59 9.19 7.60
CA GLU A 13 16.51 8.05 7.59
C GLU A 13 15.77 6.72 7.43
N VAL A 14 16.40 5.80 6.70
CA VAL A 14 15.83 4.47 6.43
C VAL A 14 15.83 3.62 7.71
N MET A 15 14.63 3.32 8.22
CA MET A 15 14.44 2.40 9.34
C MET A 15 14.34 0.94 8.88
N LEU A 16 13.61 0.71 7.80
CA LEU A 16 13.34 -0.62 7.27
C LEU A 16 13.06 -0.53 5.77
N GLU A 17 13.57 -1.49 5.02
CA GLU A 17 13.34 -1.61 3.60
C GLU A 17 12.97 -3.05 3.23
N CYS A 18 12.17 -3.17 2.18
CA CYS A 18 11.84 -4.44 1.58
C CYS A 18 11.94 -4.32 0.06
N SER A 19 12.59 -5.29 -0.57
CA SER A 19 12.55 -5.50 -2.01
C SER A 19 12.24 -6.96 -2.29
N SER A 20 11.35 -7.19 -3.24
CA SER A 20 10.92 -8.52 -3.62
C SER A 20 10.48 -8.57 -5.07
N SER A 21 10.16 -9.78 -5.53
CA SER A 21 9.62 -10.01 -6.86
C SER A 21 8.34 -10.83 -6.78
N ILE A 22 7.35 -10.42 -7.55
CA ILE A 22 6.09 -11.14 -7.71
C ILE A 22 6.21 -11.99 -8.97
N THR A 23 6.13 -13.30 -8.78
CA THR A 23 6.06 -14.30 -9.85
C THR A 23 4.61 -14.62 -10.20
N ASP A 24 4.40 -15.17 -11.39
CA ASP A 24 3.12 -15.74 -11.86
C ASP A 24 1.95 -14.75 -12.07
N TRP A 25 2.02 -13.54 -11.51
CA TRP A 25 0.95 -12.53 -11.51
C TRP A 25 1.47 -11.18 -12.04
N PRO A 26 1.86 -11.09 -13.34
CA PRO A 26 2.50 -9.90 -13.88
C PRO A 26 1.49 -8.75 -14.06
N SER A 27 1.47 -7.81 -13.13
CA SER A 27 0.73 -6.55 -13.24
C SER A 27 1.37 -5.49 -12.36
N SER A 28 1.63 -4.30 -12.93
CA SER A 28 2.22 -3.18 -12.21
C SER A 28 1.32 -2.75 -11.05
N ILE A 29 0.02 -2.60 -11.28
CA ILE A 29 -0.95 -2.23 -10.24
C ILE A 29 -0.92 -3.25 -9.08
N ARG A 30 -0.82 -4.55 -9.38
CA ARG A 30 -0.71 -5.57 -8.33
C ARG A 30 0.59 -5.45 -7.54
N ALA A 31 1.71 -5.16 -8.21
CA ALA A 31 2.98 -4.97 -7.54
C ALA A 31 2.97 -3.78 -6.57
N GLU A 32 2.33 -2.69 -6.97
CA GLU A 32 2.14 -1.50 -6.14
C GLU A 32 1.21 -1.77 -4.95
N LEU A 33 0.09 -2.46 -5.18
CA LEU A 33 -0.82 -2.86 -4.10
C LEU A 33 -0.17 -3.83 -3.10
N VAL A 34 0.70 -4.74 -3.56
CA VAL A 34 1.48 -5.64 -2.70
C VAL A 34 2.54 -4.87 -1.91
N ALA A 35 3.18 -3.84 -2.49
CA ALA A 35 4.09 -2.97 -1.75
C ALA A 35 3.37 -2.28 -0.59
N ILE A 36 2.20 -1.68 -0.86
CA ILE A 36 1.36 -1.04 0.17
C ILE A 36 0.93 -2.04 1.24
N LEU A 37 0.43 -3.21 0.84
CA LEU A 37 -0.05 -4.23 1.79
C LEU A 37 1.09 -4.74 2.69
N SER A 38 2.23 -5.09 2.10
CA SER A 38 3.38 -5.60 2.86
C SER A 38 4.00 -4.53 3.77
N ALA A 39 4.02 -3.26 3.35
CA ALA A 39 4.41 -2.15 4.22
C ALA A 39 3.47 -2.01 5.43
N ILE A 40 2.15 -2.20 5.26
CA ILE A 40 1.20 -2.14 6.39
C ILE A 40 1.37 -3.34 7.34
N LEU A 41 1.68 -4.53 6.82
CA LEU A 41 1.82 -5.75 7.63
C LEU A 41 2.98 -5.69 8.63
N VAL A 42 4.01 -4.89 8.36
CA VAL A 42 5.14 -4.72 9.29
C VAL A 42 4.89 -3.64 10.35
N LEU A 43 3.81 -2.86 10.23
CA LEU A 43 3.47 -1.81 11.18
C LEU A 43 2.78 -2.37 12.43
N GLN A 44 3.00 -1.72 13.56
CA GLN A 44 2.30 -2.07 14.79
C GLN A 44 0.84 -1.60 14.74
N THR A 45 -0.05 -2.38 15.35
CA THR A 45 -1.47 -2.06 15.40
C THR A 45 -1.71 -0.71 16.10
N GLY A 46 -2.52 0.14 15.49
CA GLY A 46 -2.87 1.46 16.03
C GLY A 46 -1.94 2.60 15.60
N GLN A 47 -0.85 2.31 14.89
CA GLN A 47 -0.01 3.35 14.31
C GLN A 47 -0.73 4.08 13.16
N LYS A 48 -0.47 5.39 13.06
CA LYS A 48 -0.86 6.21 11.91
C LYS A 48 0.38 6.42 11.05
N VAL A 49 0.27 6.09 9.77
CA VAL A 49 1.36 6.25 8.80
C VAL A 49 0.87 6.95 7.55
N ASN A 50 1.78 7.68 6.90
CA ASN A 50 1.56 8.26 5.59
C ASN A 50 2.31 7.40 4.56
N ILE A 51 1.58 6.86 3.58
CA ILE A 51 2.16 6.06 2.50
C ILE A 51 2.24 6.92 1.25
N PHE A 52 3.45 7.06 0.70
CA PHE A 52 3.70 7.77 -0.55
C PHE A 52 3.98 6.76 -1.65
N THR A 53 3.27 6.90 -2.78
CA THR A 53 3.43 6.07 -3.98
C THR A 53 3.14 6.94 -5.20
N ASP A 54 3.86 6.71 -6.29
CA ASP A 54 3.64 7.34 -7.59
C ASP A 54 2.56 6.61 -8.41
N SER A 55 2.06 5.47 -7.92
CA SER A 55 1.02 4.69 -8.59
C SER A 55 -0.38 5.26 -8.40
N GLN A 56 -0.77 6.18 -9.28
CA GLN A 56 -2.13 6.74 -9.31
C GLN A 56 -3.20 5.64 -9.43
N ALA A 57 -2.93 4.58 -10.18
CA ALA A 57 -3.84 3.45 -10.34
C ALA A 57 -4.08 2.69 -9.01
N ALA A 58 -3.05 2.52 -8.18
CA ALA A 58 -3.21 1.91 -6.84
C ALA A 58 -4.03 2.82 -5.92
N ILE A 59 -3.76 4.14 -5.93
CA ILE A 59 -4.51 5.15 -5.17
C ILE A 59 -6.00 5.12 -5.54
N ASP A 60 -6.30 5.14 -6.83
CA ASP A 60 -7.69 5.16 -7.32
C ASP A 60 -8.43 3.87 -6.99
N SER A 61 -7.75 2.71 -7.07
CA SER A 61 -8.31 1.41 -6.70
C SER A 61 -8.72 1.38 -5.22
N ILE A 62 -7.86 1.86 -4.31
CA ILE A 62 -8.15 1.92 -2.88
C ILE A 62 -9.29 2.91 -2.59
N LYS A 63 -9.28 4.10 -3.21
CA LYS A 63 -10.35 5.10 -3.09
C LYS A 63 -11.70 4.54 -3.54
N TYR A 64 -11.73 3.83 -4.66
CA TYR A 64 -12.93 3.20 -5.18
C TYR A 64 -13.53 2.20 -4.19
N ILE A 65 -12.70 1.31 -3.62
CA ILE A 65 -13.14 0.33 -2.61
C ILE A 65 -13.67 1.05 -1.37
N ARG A 66 -12.96 2.07 -0.87
CA ARG A 66 -13.38 2.85 0.29
C ARG A 66 -14.76 3.47 0.10
N THR A 67 -14.99 4.14 -1.04
CA THR A 67 -16.28 4.76 -1.37
C THR A 67 -17.39 3.72 -1.50
N SER A 68 -17.09 2.59 -2.14
CA SER A 68 -18.05 1.49 -2.30
C SER A 68 -18.47 0.90 -0.95
N LEU A 69 -17.52 0.73 -0.02
CA LEU A 69 -17.80 0.26 1.35
C LEU A 69 -18.61 1.28 2.15
N ALA A 70 -18.32 2.57 2.02
CA ALA A 70 -19.10 3.62 2.68
C ALA A 70 -20.55 3.66 2.17
N ASN A 71 -20.74 3.54 0.85
CA ASN A 71 -22.05 3.54 0.23
C ASN A 71 -22.85 2.27 0.53
N GLY A 72 -22.19 1.11 0.67
CA GLY A 72 -22.82 -0.14 1.08
C GLY A 72 -23.35 -0.10 2.52
N LYS A 73 -22.70 0.64 3.42
CA LYS A 73 -23.15 0.83 4.81
C LYS A 73 -24.38 1.74 4.95
N ASN A 74 -24.69 2.57 3.95
CA ASN A 74 -25.83 3.50 3.95
C ASN A 74 -27.14 2.86 3.43
N LYS A 75 -27.16 1.54 3.18
CA LYS A 75 -28.31 0.80 2.62
C LYS A 75 -29.08 -0.06 3.65
N THR A 76 -28.85 0.15 4.95
CA THR A 76 -29.58 -0.48 6.07
C THR A 76 -30.22 0.58 6.93
#